data_AF-A0A6P6VW20-F1
#
_entry.id   AF-A0A6P6VW20-F1
#
_cell.length_a   1.000
_cell.length_b   1.000
_cell.length_c   1.000
_cell.angle_alpha   90.00
_cell.angle_beta   90.00
_cell.angle_gamma   90.00
#
_symmetry.space_group_name_H-M   'P 1'
#
loop_
_entity.id
_entity.type
_entity.pdbx_description
1 polymer ?
#
loop_
_entity_poly.entity_id
_entity_poly.type
_entity_poly.pdbx_seq_one_letter_code
_entity_poly.pdbx_strand_id
1 'polypeptide(L)'
;MGRDTLFQGRPLNKGTIIFLTWPDSTKMLVSVSSDGLPSGVDATPESTNVISALFDVFPGSDSVSPTLKASVTSGLTALLNG
;
A
#
# COMPACT_ATOMS: atom_id res chain seq x y z
N MET A 1 -20.50 6.64 -11.50
CA MET A 1 -20.33 6.73 -10.03
C MET A 1 -19.90 5.36 -9.54
N GLY A 2 -18.60 5.05 -9.66
CA GLY A 2 -18.04 3.77 -9.22
C GLY A 2 -18.00 3.74 -7.70
N ARG A 3 -18.61 2.75 -7.08
CA ARG A 3 -18.47 2.53 -5.65
C ARG A 3 -17.21 1.68 -5.50
N ASP A 4 -16.19 2.20 -4.81
CA ASP A 4 -14.95 1.47 -4.53
C ASP A 4 -15.24 0.33 -3.55
N THR A 5 -15.75 -0.80 -4.06
CA THR A 5 -16.15 -1.97 -3.28
C THR A 5 -15.11 -3.07 -3.31
N LEU A 6 -13.83 -2.73 -3.54
CA LEU A 6 -12.75 -3.70 -3.76
C LEU A 6 -12.69 -4.81 -2.69
N PHE A 7 -12.86 -4.41 -1.44
CA PHE A 7 -12.83 -5.32 -0.30
C PHE A 7 -14.22 -5.80 0.15
N GLN A 8 -15.29 -5.25 -0.42
CA GLN A 8 -16.65 -5.60 -0.01
C GLN A 8 -17.03 -6.99 -0.52
N GLY A 9 -17.40 -7.89 0.38
CA GLY A 9 -17.76 -9.27 0.04
C GLY A 9 -16.59 -10.14 -0.41
N ARG A 10 -15.34 -9.63 -0.35
CA ARG A 10 -14.13 -10.37 -0.68
C ARG A 10 -13.48 -10.89 0.61
N PRO A 11 -13.50 -12.20 0.89
CA PRO A 11 -12.90 -12.75 2.11
C PRO A 11 -11.38 -12.62 2.06
N LEU A 12 -10.81 -11.90 3.03
CA LEU A 12 -9.36 -11.75 3.21
C LEU A 12 -8.85 -12.88 4.12
N ASN A 13 -8.70 -14.07 3.54
CA ASN A 13 -8.22 -15.24 4.26
C ASN A 13 -6.71 -15.16 4.53
N LYS A 14 -6.21 -15.91 5.52
CA LYS A 14 -4.77 -16.03 5.76
C LYS A 14 -4.06 -16.45 4.47
N GLY A 15 -2.97 -15.75 4.12
CA GLY A 15 -2.23 -15.95 2.87
C GLY A 15 -2.62 -14.98 1.76
N THR A 16 -3.72 -14.23 1.92
CA THR A 16 -4.07 -13.14 1.00
C THR A 16 -3.02 -12.05 1.06
N ILE A 17 -2.57 -11.59 -0.11
CA ILE A 17 -1.59 -10.53 -0.27
C ILE A 17 -2.27 -9.33 -0.91
N ILE A 18 -2.10 -8.16 -0.30
CA ILE A 18 -2.60 -6.89 -0.82
C ILE A 18 -1.39 -6.06 -1.26
N PHE A 19 -1.38 -5.68 -2.52
CA PHE A 19 -0.38 -4.82 -3.13
C PHE A 19 -0.92 -3.41 -3.20
N LEU A 20 -0.21 -2.50 -2.54
CA LEU A 20 -0.43 -1.07 -2.60
C LEU A 20 0.76 -0.47 -3.36
N THR A 21 0.52 -0.06 -4.60
CA THR A 21 1.59 0.42 -5.50
C THR A 21 1.37 1.89 -5.77
N TRP A 22 2.41 2.71 -5.59
CA TRP A 22 2.42 4.15 -5.90
C TRP A 22 3.36 4.41 -7.09
N PRO A 23 2.85 4.45 -8.34
CA PRO A 23 3.67 4.80 -9.51
C PRO A 23 4.11 6.26 -9.49
N ASP A 24 3.28 7.14 -8.93
CA ASP A 24 3.55 8.57 -8.73
C ASP A 24 2.88 9.06 -7.44
N SER A 25 3.12 10.32 -7.04
CA SER A 25 2.58 10.90 -5.80
C SER A 25 1.06 11.13 -5.82
N THR A 26 0.43 11.02 -6.98
CA THR A 26 -0.99 11.30 -7.21
C THR A 26 -1.80 10.06 -7.60
N LYS A 27 -1.13 8.93 -7.82
CA LYS A 27 -1.75 7.68 -8.26
C LYS A 27 -1.36 6.53 -7.37
N MET A 28 -2.34 5.66 -7.19
CA MET A 28 -2.17 4.41 -6.47
C MET A 28 -2.90 3.31 -7.22
N LEU A 29 -2.31 2.12 -7.23
CA LEU A 29 -2.89 0.92 -7.78
C LEU A 29 -3.04 -0.07 -6.64
N VAL A 30 -4.22 -0.65 -6.51
CA VAL A 30 -4.50 -1.69 -5.52
C VAL A 30 -4.76 -2.99 -6.25
N SER A 31 -4.05 -4.02 -5.85
CA SER A 31 -4.22 -5.38 -6.35
C SER A 31 -4.26 -6.34 -5.18
N VAL A 32 -5.16 -7.32 -5.22
CA VAL A 32 -5.30 -8.32 -4.17
C VAL A 32 -5.16 -9.69 -4.81
N SER A 33 -4.24 -10.49 -4.29
CA SER A 33 -4.04 -11.86 -4.71
C SER A 33 -4.30 -12.81 -3.54
N SER A 34 -4.94 -13.95 -3.83
CA SER A 34 -5.11 -15.02 -2.86
C SER A 34 -3.86 -15.91 -2.74
N ASP A 35 -2.95 -15.84 -3.73
CA ASP A 35 -1.70 -16.59 -3.77
C ASP A 35 -0.69 -15.90 -4.72
N GLY A 36 0.45 -15.45 -4.20
CA GLY A 36 1.53 -14.86 -4.99
C GLY A 36 1.28 -13.46 -5.57
N LEU A 37 1.96 -13.14 -6.68
CA LEU A 37 1.94 -11.83 -7.32
C LEU A 37 0.64 -11.64 -8.13
N PRO A 38 -0.08 -10.52 -7.98
CA PRO A 38 -1.28 -10.25 -8.74
C PRO A 38 -0.95 -10.07 -10.23
N SER A 39 -1.81 -10.61 -11.09
CA SER A 39 -1.70 -10.51 -12.55
C SER A 39 -2.31 -9.22 -13.12
N GLY A 40 -2.94 -8.39 -12.30
CA GLY A 40 -3.63 -7.18 -12.74
C GLY A 40 -3.88 -6.18 -11.61
N VAL A 41 -4.43 -5.02 -11.97
CA VAL A 41 -4.87 -3.98 -11.04
C VAL A 41 -6.35 -4.16 -10.78
N ASP A 42 -6.73 -4.30 -9.51
CA ASP A 42 -8.13 -4.47 -9.12
C ASP A 42 -8.85 -3.13 -8.92
N ALA A 43 -8.14 -2.11 -8.44
CA ALA A 43 -8.68 -0.77 -8.28
C ALA A 43 -7.61 0.32 -8.39
N THR A 44 -8.05 1.51 -8.79
CA THR A 44 -7.21 2.71 -8.86
C THR A 44 -7.92 3.83 -8.10
N PRO A 45 -7.53 4.11 -6.84
CA PRO A 45 -8.05 5.25 -6.12
C PRO A 45 -7.77 6.55 -6.89
N GLU A 46 -8.79 7.41 -7.04
CA GLU A 46 -8.66 8.69 -7.74
C GLU A 46 -8.38 9.87 -6.80
N SER A 47 -8.49 9.66 -5.48
CA SER A 47 -8.33 10.72 -4.49
C SER A 47 -6.89 10.83 -3.99
N THR A 48 -6.21 11.93 -4.32
CA THR A 48 -4.85 12.22 -3.82
C THR A 48 -4.78 12.22 -2.29
N ASN A 49 -5.80 12.72 -1.60
CA ASN A 49 -5.84 12.72 -0.13
C ASN A 49 -5.82 11.29 0.44
N VAL A 50 -6.57 10.37 -0.17
CA VAL A 50 -6.60 8.96 0.23
C VAL A 50 -5.24 8.29 -0.06
N ILE A 51 -4.66 8.59 -1.23
CA ILE A 51 -3.36 8.09 -1.66
C ILE A 51 -2.25 8.51 -0.68
N SER A 52 -2.21 9.79 -0.30
CA SER A 52 -1.24 10.30 0.67
C SER A 52 -1.47 9.74 2.06
N ALA A 53 -2.72 9.62 2.52
CA ALA A 53 -3.04 9.03 3.81
C ALA A 53 -2.59 7.56 3.90
N LEU A 54 -2.87 6.76 2.86
CA LEU A 54 -2.45 5.36 2.82
C LEU A 54 -0.93 5.20 2.77
N PHE A 55 -0.23 6.12 2.10
CA PHE A 55 1.22 6.13 2.15
C PHE A 55 1.69 6.45 3.57
N ASP A 56 1.19 7.53 4.18
CA ASP A 56 1.60 8.02 5.51
C ASP A 56 1.33 7.04 6.66
N VAL A 57 0.30 6.19 6.55
CA VAL A 57 -0.01 5.15 7.54
C VAL A 57 1.18 4.25 7.89
N PHE A 58 2.16 4.06 6.99
CA PHE A 58 3.32 3.20 7.23
C PHE A 58 4.59 3.93 7.69
N PRO A 59 5.11 4.97 7.02
CA PRO A 59 6.31 5.69 7.43
C PRO A 59 6.02 6.95 8.26
N GLY A 60 4.75 7.38 8.36
CA GLY A 60 4.32 8.60 9.03
C GLY A 60 4.53 8.59 10.55
N SER A 61 4.07 9.65 11.21
CA SER A 61 4.22 9.82 12.66
C SER A 61 3.54 8.70 13.45
N ASP A 62 2.29 8.38 13.09
CA ASP A 62 1.42 7.44 13.78
C ASP A 62 1.39 6.08 13.06
N SER A 63 2.59 5.56 12.79
CA SER A 63 2.78 4.34 12.01
C SER A 63 2.09 3.13 12.64
N VAL A 64 1.32 2.40 11.84
CA VAL A 64 0.71 1.12 12.24
C VAL A 64 1.73 -0.02 12.33
N SER A 65 2.94 0.18 11.82
CA SER A 65 4.05 -0.78 11.89
C SER A 65 5.37 -0.08 12.19
N PRO A 66 5.68 0.18 13.48
CA PRO A 66 6.93 0.81 13.89
C PRO A 66 8.17 0.07 13.40
N THR A 67 8.11 -1.26 13.30
CA THR A 67 9.21 -2.09 12.80
C THR A 67 9.47 -1.89 11.31
N LEU A 68 8.42 -1.77 10.49
CA LEU A 68 8.55 -1.45 9.07
C LEU A 68 9.18 -0.07 8.89
N LYS A 69 8.69 0.94 9.62
CA LYS A 69 9.26 2.28 9.60
C LYS A 69 10.74 2.27 9.94
N ALA A 70 11.13 1.63 11.05
CA ALA A 70 12.53 1.53 11.46
C ALA A 70 13.40 0.82 10.39
N SER A 71 12.90 -0.24 9.78
CA SER A 71 13.61 -0.95 8.71
C SER A 71 13.83 -0.06 7.47
N VAL A 72 12.82 0.71 7.07
CA VAL A 72 12.91 1.64 5.94
C VAL A 72 13.90 2.77 6.26
N THR A 73 13.81 3.37 7.45
CA THR A 73 14.75 4.42 7.89
C THR A 73 16.18 3.90 7.89
N SER A 74 16.42 2.73 8.50
CA SER A 74 17.76 2.12 8.55
C SER A 74 18.31 1.85 7.15
N GLY A 75 17.49 1.29 6.24
CA GLY A 75 17.90 1.02 4.87
C GLY A 75 18.24 2.29 4.10
N LEU A 76 17.43 3.34 4.25
CA LEU A 76 17.67 4.62 3.59
C LEU A 76 18.90 5.33 4.16
N THR A 77 19.09 5.31 5.49
CA THR A 77 20.29 5.85 6.13
C THR A 77 21.55 5.15 5.65
N ALA A 78 21.53 3.82 5.49
CA ALA A 78 22.66 3.08 4.97
C ALA A 78 22.96 3.44 3.50
N LEU A 79 21.93 3.64 2.67
CA LEU A 79 22.09 4.02 1.26
C LEU A 79 22.66 5.44 1.07
N LEU A 80 22.22 6.39 1.90
CA LEU A 80 22.63 7.79 1.80
C LEU A 80 24.01 8.07 2.40
N ASN A 81 24.48 7.20 3.30
CA ASN A 81 25.77 7.33 3.97
C ASN A 81 26.84 6.38 3.43
N GLY A 82 26.53 5.58 2.40
CA GLY A 82 27.46 4.68 1.72
C GLY A 82 28.01 5.31 0.46
#